data_AF-A0A2W1JKB4-F1
#
_entry.id   AF-A0A2W1JKB4-F1
#
_cell.length_a   1.000
_cell.length_b   1.000
_cell.length_c   1.000
_cell.angle_alpha   90.00
_cell.angle_beta   90.00
_cell.angle_gamma   90.00
#
_symmetry.space_group_name_H-M   'P 1'
#
loop_
_entity.id
_entity.type
_entity.pdbx_description
1 polymer ?
#
loop_
_entity_poly.entity_id
_entity_poly.type
_entity_poly.pdbx_seq_one_letter_code
_entity_poly.pdbx_strand_id
1 'polypeptide(L)'
;MEVKLYPNTMTRKSPKKTANIQQLLKDASKLSDADLRSLISGLEIVLRERDSDSSDTNGAERDEYGRPLNQQGYIELKYIRGCGPYRYLRYWDGRKHRSVYLGKEE
;
A
#
# COMPACT_ATOMS: atom_id res chain seq x y z
N MET A 1 12.80 32.83 -40.54
CA MET A 1 12.80 31.73 -39.56
C MET A 1 11.39 31.60 -39.00
N GLU A 2 10.63 30.58 -39.38
CA GLU A 2 9.29 30.34 -38.85
C GLU A 2 9.38 29.60 -37.50
N VAL A 3 8.81 30.20 -36.45
CA VAL A 3 8.72 29.59 -35.13
C VAL A 3 7.43 28.77 -35.09
N LYS A 4 7.54 27.44 -35.19
CA LYS A 4 6.40 26.54 -35.01
C LYS A 4 6.03 26.47 -33.53
N LEU A 5 4.94 27.13 -33.17
CA LEU A 5 4.30 26.99 -31.85
C LEU A 5 3.51 25.69 -31.83
N TYR A 6 3.94 24.72 -31.02
CA TYR A 6 3.18 23.50 -30.77
C TYR A 6 2.11 23.77 -29.69
N PRO A 7 0.85 23.31 -29.88
CA PRO A 7 -0.17 23.45 -28.85
C PRO A 7 0.19 22.59 -27.64
N ASN A 8 0.29 23.25 -26.48
CA ASN A 8 0.49 22.59 -25.19
C ASN A 8 -0.78 21.79 -24.85
N THR A 9 -0.79 20.49 -25.12
CA THR A 9 -1.88 19.60 -24.73
C THR A 9 -1.83 19.40 -23.22
N MET A 10 -2.47 20.31 -22.47
CA MET A 10 -2.79 20.08 -21.06
C MET A 10 -3.66 18.81 -20.96
N THR A 11 -3.04 17.69 -20.63
CA THR A 11 -3.74 16.46 -20.28
C THR A 11 -4.53 16.73 -19.01
N ARG A 12 -5.85 16.93 -19.15
CA ARG A 12 -6.75 17.04 -17.98
C ARG A 12 -6.62 15.75 -17.18
N LYS A 13 -5.99 15.83 -16.01
CA LYS A 13 -5.96 14.72 -15.04
C LYS A 13 -7.40 14.36 -14.71
N SER A 14 -7.81 13.16 -15.07
CA SER A 14 -9.13 12.63 -14.73
C SER A 14 -9.32 12.66 -13.20
N PRO A 15 -10.53 13.00 -12.71
CA PRO A 15 -10.80 13.00 -11.28
C PRO A 15 -10.47 11.63 -10.68
N LYS A 16 -9.76 11.63 -9.54
CA LYS A 16 -9.41 10.40 -8.81
C LYS A 16 -10.72 9.69 -8.45
N LYS A 17 -10.94 8.50 -9.01
CA LYS A 17 -12.12 7.68 -8.74
C LYS A 17 -12.10 7.27 -7.26
N THR A 18 -13.07 7.76 -6.49
CA THR A 18 -13.23 7.35 -5.09
C THR A 18 -13.54 5.86 -5.06
N ALA A 19 -12.82 5.11 -4.22
CA ALA A 19 -13.06 3.69 -4.05
C ALA A 19 -14.47 3.46 -3.49
N ASN A 20 -15.28 2.63 -4.15
CA ASN A 20 -16.62 2.28 -3.71
C ASN A 20 -16.56 0.98 -2.90
N ILE A 21 -16.99 1.03 -1.63
CA ILE A 21 -16.96 -0.11 -0.70
C ILE A 21 -17.74 -1.31 -1.26
N GLN A 22 -18.90 -1.09 -1.89
CA GLN A 22 -19.70 -2.17 -2.46
C GLN A 22 -18.95 -2.91 -3.57
N GLN A 23 -18.22 -2.17 -4.41
CA GLN A 23 -17.41 -2.77 -5.48
C GLN A 23 -16.20 -3.51 -4.91
N LEU A 24 -15.55 -2.97 -3.88
CA LEU A 24 -14.45 -3.64 -3.18
C LEU A 24 -14.89 -4.97 -2.56
N LEU A 25 -16.05 -5.00 -1.90
CA LEU A 25 -16.60 -6.25 -1.33
C LEU A 25 -16.93 -7.26 -2.42
N LYS A 26 -17.51 -6.80 -3.54
CA LYS A 26 -17.79 -7.67 -4.70
C LYS A 26 -16.51 -8.26 -5.28
N ASP A 27 -15.44 -7.49 -5.37
CA ASP A 27 -14.16 -7.99 -5.90
C ASP A 27 -13.45 -8.89 -4.89
N ALA A 28 -13.49 -8.57 -3.60
CA ALA A 28 -12.96 -9.41 -2.53
C ALA A 28 -13.65 -10.79 -2.48
N SER A 29 -14.96 -10.87 -2.75
CA SER A 29 -15.68 -12.15 -2.77
C SER A 29 -15.18 -13.16 -3.81
N LYS A 30 -14.39 -12.73 -4.79
CA LYS A 30 -13.80 -13.57 -5.84
C LYS A 30 -12.40 -14.07 -5.50
N LEU A 31 -11.83 -13.60 -4.38
CA LEU A 31 -10.49 -13.96 -3.95
C LEU A 31 -10.47 -15.32 -3.25
N SER A 32 -9.30 -15.95 -3.21
CA SER A 32 -9.09 -17.15 -2.39
C SER A 32 -9.07 -16.81 -0.91
N ASP A 33 -9.30 -17.80 -0.04
CA ASP A 33 -9.19 -17.64 1.42
C ASP A 33 -7.81 -17.11 1.86
N ALA A 34 -6.74 -17.53 1.16
CA ALA A 34 -5.38 -17.07 1.44
C ALA A 34 -5.20 -15.57 1.09
N ASP A 35 -5.75 -15.15 -0.05
CA ASP A 35 -5.71 -13.75 -0.49
C ASP A 35 -6.59 -12.87 0.38
N LEU A 36 -7.77 -13.36 0.80
CA LEU A 36 -8.65 -12.66 1.74
C LEU A 36 -7.98 -12.41 3.09
N ARG A 37 -7.28 -13.42 3.65
CA ARG A 37 -6.49 -13.25 4.89
C ARG A 37 -5.37 -12.22 4.70
N SER A 38 -4.70 -12.24 3.55
CA SER A 38 -3.66 -11.26 3.23
C SER A 38 -4.23 -9.85 3.09
N LEU A 39 -5.41 -9.70 2.49
CA LEU A 39 -6.12 -8.43 2.37
C LEU A 39 -6.50 -7.88 3.76
N ILE A 40 -7.03 -8.72 4.65
CA ILE A 40 -7.37 -8.34 6.03
C ILE A 40 -6.12 -7.84 6.76
N SER A 41 -5.01 -8.58 6.71
CA SER A 41 -3.74 -8.16 7.32
C SER A 41 -3.28 -6.80 6.79
N GLY A 42 -3.34 -6.60 5.47
CA GLY A 42 -3.02 -5.32 4.82
C GLY A 42 -3.88 -4.16 5.34
N LEU A 43 -5.18 -4.38 5.50
CA LEU A 43 -6.12 -3.37 6.01
C LEU A 43 -5.88 -3.06 7.49
N GLU A 44 -5.59 -4.06 8.32
CA GLU A 44 -5.25 -3.88 9.73
C GLU A 44 -4.03 -2.97 9.93
N ILE A 45 -2.99 -3.13 9.11
CA ILE A 45 -1.79 -2.28 9.15
C ILE A 45 -2.15 -0.84 8.79
N VAL A 46 -2.96 -0.66 7.75
CA VAL A 46 -3.41 0.68 7.31
C VAL A 46 -4.28 1.36 8.37
N LEU A 47 -5.10 0.60 9.09
CA LEU A 47 -5.90 1.12 10.20
C LEU A 47 -5.01 1.49 11.39
N ARG A 48 -4.10 0.60 11.80
CA ARG A 48 -3.14 0.87 12.88
C ARG A 48 -2.34 2.12 12.62
N GLU A 49 -1.81 2.31 11.41
CA GLU A 49 -1.07 3.53 11.05
C GLU A 49 -1.90 4.81 11.23
N ARG A 50 -3.22 4.76 11.02
CA ARG A 50 -4.10 5.92 11.22
C ARG A 50 -4.41 6.17 12.69
N ASP A 51 -4.46 5.10 13.48
CA ASP A 51 -4.76 5.16 14.91
C ASP A 51 -3.50 5.45 15.76
N SER A 52 -2.31 5.14 15.25
CA SER A 52 -1.01 5.30 15.93
C SER A 52 -0.26 6.56 15.49
N ASP A 53 -0.45 7.65 16.23
CA ASP A 53 0.66 8.56 16.61
C ASP A 53 1.57 7.92 17.69
N SER A 54 1.26 6.70 18.12
CA SER A 54 1.96 5.96 19.17
C SER A 54 2.67 4.73 18.60
N SER A 55 4.00 4.82 18.62
CA SER A 55 4.95 3.73 18.45
C SER A 55 4.60 2.54 19.36
N ASP A 56 4.58 1.33 18.82
CA ASP A 56 5.12 0.18 19.56
C ASP A 56 5.52 -0.98 18.64
N THR A 57 6.80 -1.33 18.75
CA THR A 57 7.45 -2.43 18.06
C THR A 57 7.37 -3.64 18.96
N ASN A 58 6.33 -4.46 18.84
CA ASN A 58 6.23 -5.68 19.65
C ASN A 58 6.99 -6.84 19.01
N GLY A 59 7.90 -7.43 19.81
CA GLY A 59 8.79 -8.52 19.44
C GLY A 59 8.04 -9.71 18.84
N ALA A 60 8.49 -10.16 17.68
CA ALA A 60 7.81 -11.21 16.95
C ALA A 60 8.22 -12.59 17.48
N GLU A 61 7.26 -13.33 18.05
CA GLU A 61 7.31 -14.79 18.07
C GLU A 61 7.54 -15.31 16.66
N ARG A 62 8.35 -16.36 16.52
CA ARG A 62 8.67 -16.99 15.24
C ARG A 62 8.12 -18.39 15.20
N ASP A 63 7.66 -18.81 14.03
CA ASP A 63 7.14 -20.15 13.85
C ASP A 63 8.27 -21.15 13.61
N GLU A 64 7.91 -22.41 13.42
CA GLU A 64 8.84 -23.51 13.16
C GLU A 64 9.74 -23.29 11.91
N TYR A 65 9.41 -22.34 11.04
CA TYR A 65 10.22 -21.96 9.86
C TYR A 65 10.97 -20.64 10.05
N GLY A 66 11.01 -20.11 11.27
CA GLY A 66 11.63 -18.83 11.59
C GLY A 66 10.87 -17.61 11.08
N ARG A 67 9.61 -17.78 10.64
CA ARG A 67 8.74 -16.69 10.17
C ARG A 67 8.15 -16.00 11.39
N PRO A 68 8.24 -14.67 11.51
CA PRO A 68 7.53 -13.96 12.57
C PRO A 68 6.02 -14.23 12.48
N LEU A 69 5.42 -14.91 13.47
CA LEU A 69 3.97 -15.20 13.54
C LEU A 69 3.14 -13.93 13.40
N ASN A 70 3.68 -12.82 13.91
CA ASN A 70 2.94 -11.58 14.15
C ASN A 70 3.48 -10.37 13.36
N GLN A 71 4.39 -10.54 12.39
CA GLN A 71 4.77 -9.41 11.52
C GLN A 71 3.67 -9.18 10.48
N GLN A 72 2.64 -8.46 10.92
CA GLN A 72 1.56 -7.97 10.06
C GLN A 72 2.14 -7.16 8.89
N GLY A 73 3.19 -6.37 9.14
CA GLY A 73 3.77 -5.47 8.14
C GLY A 73 3.76 -4.04 8.67
N TYR A 74 4.18 -3.08 7.85
CA TYR A 74 4.30 -1.68 8.23
C TYR A 74 4.22 -0.75 7.01
N ILE A 75 3.98 0.53 7.24
CA ILE A 75 4.12 1.56 6.22
C ILE A 75 5.58 2.01 6.17
N GLU A 76 6.22 1.87 5.02
CA GLU A 76 7.57 2.37 4.75
C GLU A 76 7.48 3.67 3.95
N LEU A 77 8.18 4.71 4.42
CA LEU A 77 8.42 5.94 3.67
C LEU A 77 9.72 5.83 2.89
N LYS A 78 9.66 6.06 1.58
CA LYS A 78 10.82 5.92 0.69
C LYS A 78 11.00 7.13 -0.21
N TYR A 79 12.23 7.65 -0.28
CA TYR A 79 12.63 8.62 -1.30
C TYR A 79 13.27 7.89 -2.49
N ILE A 80 12.88 8.27 -3.71
CA ILE A 80 13.40 7.69 -4.95
C ILE A 80 13.92 8.83 -5.81
N ARG A 81 15.24 8.84 -6.08
CA ARG A 81 15.93 9.88 -6.87
C ARG A 81 15.67 11.31 -6.37
N GLY A 82 15.64 11.50 -5.05
CA GLY A 82 15.37 12.80 -4.43
C GLY A 82 13.90 13.23 -4.48
N CYS A 83 12.99 12.44 -5.06
CA CYS A 83 11.55 12.66 -5.01
C CYS A 83 10.92 11.77 -3.94
N GLY A 84 9.97 12.31 -3.17
CA GLY A 84 9.31 11.60 -2.07
C GLY A 84 8.81 12.57 -0.99
N PRO A 85 8.47 12.07 0.20
CA PRO A 85 8.42 10.65 0.57
C PRO A 85 7.27 9.90 -0.12
N TYR A 86 7.51 8.64 -0.48
CA TYR A 86 6.50 7.72 -1.04
C TYR A 86 6.11 6.68 -0.01
N ARG A 87 4.82 6.46 0.18
CA ARG A 87 4.27 5.48 1.12
C ARG A 87 4.17 4.12 0.44
N TYR A 88 4.75 3.10 1.08
CA TYR A 88 4.64 1.71 0.67
C TYR A 88 4.10 0.87 1.83
N LEU A 89 3.03 0.12 1.62
CA LEU A 89 2.64 -0.96 2.51
C LEU A 89 3.58 -2.14 2.31
N ARG A 90 4.32 -2.52 3.35
CA ARG A 90 5.18 -3.70 3.36
C ARG A 90 4.57 -4.78 4.25
N TYR A 91 4.36 -5.97 3.72
CA TYR A 91 3.72 -7.06 4.45
C TYR A 91 4.22 -8.41 3.95
N TRP A 92 4.08 -9.43 4.80
CA TRP A 92 4.41 -10.79 4.44
C TRP A 92 3.21 -11.50 3.82
N ASP A 93 3.43 -12.10 2.65
CA ASP A 93 2.50 -12.96 1.92
C ASP A 93 3.13 -14.36 1.84
N GLY A 94 2.76 -15.21 2.80
CA GLY A 94 3.37 -16.53 2.98
C GLY A 94 4.88 -16.44 3.27
N ARG A 95 5.72 -16.69 2.25
CA ARG A 95 7.19 -16.61 2.33
C ARG A 95 7.77 -15.40 1.60
N LYS A 96 6.94 -14.57 0.97
CA LYS A 96 7.37 -13.45 0.14
C LYS A 96 7.06 -12.15 0.85
N HIS A 97 8.07 -11.30 1.00
CA HIS A 97 7.86 -9.94 1.46
C HIS A 97 7.36 -9.09 0.28
N ARG A 98 6.13 -8.59 0.37
CA ARG A 98 5.46 -7.79 -0.66
C ARG A 98 5.51 -6.32 -0.32
N SER A 99 5.42 -5.49 -1.35
CA SER A 99 5.32 -4.03 -1.23
C SER A 99 4.23 -3.51 -2.15
N VAL A 100 3.30 -2.71 -1.61
CA VAL A 100 2.25 -2.04 -2.38
C VAL A 100 2.42 -0.54 -2.25
N TYR A 101 2.53 0.16 -3.37
CA TYR A 101 2.62 1.61 -3.41
C TYR A 101 1.27 2.24 -3.05
N LEU A 102 1.24 3.06 -2.01
CA LEU A 102 0.03 3.72 -1.51
C LEU A 102 -0.12 5.16 -2.01
N GLY A 103 0.94 5.73 -2.59
CA GLY A 103 0.96 7.10 -3.07
C GLY A 103 2.16 7.89 -2.57
N LYS A 104 2.25 9.14 -3.02
CA LYS A 104 3.16 10.11 -2.42
C LYS A 104 2.52 10.59 -1.12
N GLU A 105 3.34 10.73 -0.08
CA GLU A 105 2.94 11.48 1.11
C GLU A 105 2.72 12.94 0.70
N GLU A 106 1.58 13.51 1.09
CA GLU A 106 1.18 14.88 0.74
C GLU A 106 1.91 15.92 1.58
#